data_AF-A0A962FTB0-F1
#
_entry.id   AF-A0A962FTB0-F1
#
_cell.length_a   1.000
_cell.length_b   1.000
_cell.length_c   1.000
_cell.angle_alpha   90.00
_cell.angle_beta   90.00
_cell.angle_gamma   90.00
#
_symmetry.space_group_name_H-M   'P 1'
#
loop_
_entity.id
_entity.type
_entity.pdbx_description
1 polymer ?
#
loop_
_entity_poly.entity_id
_entity_poly.type
_entity_poly.pdbx_seq_one_letter_code
_entity_poly.pdbx_strand_id
1 'polypeptide(L)'
;MTCTGHCRFRPFFLAGASVLLLSALTACQTTGAGTTSDRNAKIDSILERAAQRSTENGRTGETLSLLERLYNRDPADPSIALRYGSALREAGYPTRAALVIEPLARDEKAENTAAKMEYAAIAAATGDYLTSEDFARQAVVLEPESGRAYHLLGIALDAQGHHKQAEVAFRKALDLWEGNPGTVLNNLGLNLASQGFLDEALDVLRKAQAAAPNRTEIERNLRIVSALQAPMPEGDWAQPPIPARKPDAPVQTG
;
A
#
# COMPACT_ATOMS: atom_id res chain seq x y z
N MET A 1 -51.57 -55.42 3.02
CA MET A 1 -53.00 -55.13 2.79
C MET A 1 -53.10 -54.02 1.77
N THR A 2 -53.45 -54.40 0.55
CA THR A 2 -53.72 -53.53 -0.60
C THR A 2 -55.11 -52.92 -0.44
N CYS A 3 -55.29 -51.64 -0.77
CA CYS A 3 -56.60 -51.02 -0.93
C CYS A 3 -56.72 -50.47 -2.35
N THR A 4 -57.52 -51.17 -3.15
CA THR A 4 -57.99 -50.84 -4.50
C THR A 4 -59.53 -50.72 -4.45
N GLY A 5 -60.13 -49.77 -5.16
CA GLY A 5 -61.61 -49.67 -5.27
C GLY A 5 -62.13 -48.25 -5.54
N HIS A 6 -62.17 -47.77 -6.80
CA HIS A 6 -63.37 -47.72 -7.69
C HIS A 6 -64.33 -46.54 -7.39
N CYS A 7 -64.44 -45.50 -8.22
CA CYS A 7 -65.09 -45.37 -9.56
C CYS A 7 -66.51 -44.77 -9.51
N ARG A 8 -66.73 -43.67 -10.26
CA ARG A 8 -67.92 -43.32 -11.08
C ARG A 8 -67.64 -41.96 -11.76
N PHE A 9 -67.40 -41.83 -13.09
CA PHE A 9 -68.31 -41.93 -14.26
C PHE A 9 -69.64 -41.17 -14.03
N ARG A 10 -70.11 -40.20 -14.82
CA ARG A 10 -69.84 -39.57 -16.16
C ARG A 10 -70.90 -38.40 -16.26
N PRO A 11 -71.32 -37.81 -17.39
CA PRO A 11 -70.67 -37.17 -18.56
C PRO A 11 -71.32 -35.81 -19.00
N PHE A 12 -70.80 -35.23 -20.12
CA PHE A 12 -71.48 -34.40 -21.16
C PHE A 12 -71.85 -32.94 -20.81
N PHE A 13 -71.83 -31.91 -21.69
CA PHE A 13 -71.78 -31.72 -23.15
C PHE A 13 -71.52 -30.19 -23.39
N LEU A 14 -70.66 -29.75 -24.33
CA LEU A 14 -70.92 -28.87 -25.51
C LEU A 14 -69.78 -27.82 -25.59
N ALA A 15 -68.92 -27.84 -26.61
CA ALA A 15 -69.07 -27.19 -27.92
C ALA A 15 -69.25 -25.65 -27.85
N GLY A 16 -68.19 -24.91 -28.19
CA GLY A 16 -68.21 -23.47 -28.39
C GLY A 16 -66.90 -22.99 -29.04
N ALA A 17 -66.92 -22.84 -30.37
CA ALA A 17 -65.88 -22.20 -31.16
C ALA A 17 -66.05 -20.67 -31.14
N SER A 18 -64.97 -19.90 -30.99
CA SER A 18 -64.89 -18.44 -31.25
C SER A 18 -63.41 -18.05 -31.34
N VAL A 19 -62.84 -17.92 -32.54
CA VAL A 19 -62.60 -16.67 -33.28
C VAL A 19 -61.57 -15.73 -32.60
N LEU A 20 -60.38 -15.71 -33.20
CA LEU A 20 -59.46 -14.59 -33.46
C LEU A 20 -59.42 -13.42 -32.46
N LEU A 21 -58.23 -13.19 -31.90
CA LEU A 21 -57.54 -11.89 -31.92
C LEU A 21 -56.07 -12.11 -31.50
N LEU A 22 -55.19 -12.29 -32.49
CA LEU A 22 -53.75 -12.10 -32.33
C LEU A 22 -53.51 -10.59 -32.12
N SER A 23 -53.50 -10.15 -30.88
CA SER A 23 -52.89 -8.87 -30.53
C SER A 23 -51.37 -9.05 -30.59
N ALA A 24 -50.81 -8.79 -31.78
CA ALA A 24 -49.40 -8.47 -31.93
C ALA A 24 -49.15 -7.15 -31.19
N LEU A 25 -48.89 -7.24 -29.89
CA LEU A 25 -48.17 -6.19 -29.18
C LEU A 25 -46.74 -6.26 -29.69
N THR A 26 -46.45 -5.42 -30.67
CA THR A 26 -45.10 -4.97 -30.97
C THR A 26 -44.54 -4.38 -29.68
N ALA A 27 -43.85 -5.22 -28.91
CA ALA A 27 -42.91 -4.74 -27.93
C ALA A 27 -41.88 -3.94 -28.71
N CYS A 28 -41.95 -2.61 -28.60
CA CYS A 28 -40.79 -1.78 -28.86
C CYS A 28 -39.69 -2.29 -27.93
N GLN A 29 -38.82 -3.17 -28.45
CA GLN A 29 -37.57 -3.49 -27.81
C GLN A 29 -36.76 -2.20 -27.84
N THR A 30 -36.85 -1.43 -26.76
CA THR A 30 -35.86 -0.40 -26.46
C THR A 30 -34.57 -1.13 -26.10
N THR A 31 -33.83 -1.52 -27.14
CA THR A 31 -32.42 -1.89 -27.02
C THR A 31 -31.67 -0.68 -26.48
N GLY A 32 -31.48 -0.58 -25.17
CA GLY A 32 -30.76 0.53 -24.58
C GLY A 32 -30.85 0.74 -23.08
N ALA A 33 -31.56 -0.11 -22.32
CA ALA A 33 -31.47 -0.08 -20.86
C ALA A 33 -30.41 -1.10 -20.40
N GLY A 34 -29.13 -0.73 -20.51
CA GLY A 34 -28.07 -1.45 -19.79
C GLY A 34 -28.47 -1.60 -18.32
N THR A 35 -28.22 -2.77 -17.74
CA THR A 35 -28.62 -3.07 -16.36
C THR A 35 -27.97 -2.08 -15.40
N THR A 36 -28.53 -1.92 -14.19
CA THR A 36 -27.88 -1.09 -13.14
C THR A 36 -26.43 -1.53 -12.89
N SER A 37 -26.15 -2.83 -13.04
CA SER A 37 -24.80 -3.40 -13.01
C SER A 37 -23.91 -2.85 -14.13
N ASP A 38 -24.39 -2.85 -15.38
CA ASP A 38 -23.65 -2.31 -16.53
C ASP A 38 -23.38 -0.81 -16.39
N ARG A 39 -24.33 -0.06 -15.83
CA ARG A 39 -24.16 1.37 -15.55
C ARG A 39 -23.13 1.61 -14.46
N ASN A 40 -23.13 0.81 -13.40
CA ASN A 40 -22.15 0.89 -12.32
C ASN A 40 -20.73 0.59 -12.83
N ALA A 41 -20.55 -0.51 -13.56
CA ALA A 41 -19.26 -0.86 -14.16
C ALA A 41 -18.72 0.23 -15.08
N LYS A 42 -19.60 0.90 -15.85
CA LYS A 42 -19.21 2.03 -16.70
C LYS A 42 -18.74 3.22 -15.86
N ILE A 43 -19.40 3.54 -14.74
CA ILE A 43 -18.97 4.60 -13.82
C ILE A 43 -17.60 4.26 -13.22
N ASP A 44 -17.39 3.02 -12.79
CA ASP A 44 -16.12 2.57 -12.20
C ASP A 44 -14.97 2.74 -13.18
N SER A 45 -15.15 2.31 -14.43
CA SER A 45 -14.16 2.50 -15.50
C SER A 45 -13.82 3.98 -15.77
N ILE A 46 -14.75 4.90 -15.56
CA ILE A 46 -14.54 6.35 -15.75
C ILE A 46 -13.76 6.89 -14.56
N LEU A 47 -14.14 6.51 -13.34
CA LEU A 47 -13.46 6.90 -12.10
C LEU A 47 -12.02 6.39 -12.08
N GLU A 48 -11.78 5.14 -12.48
CA GLU A 48 -10.44 4.57 -12.55
C GLU A 48 -9.53 5.32 -13.52
N ARG A 49 -10.01 5.60 -14.73
CA ARG A 49 -9.26 6.38 -15.73
C ARG A 49 -9.05 7.82 -15.28
N ALA A 50 -10.00 8.41 -14.55
CA ALA A 50 -9.82 9.73 -13.96
C ALA A 50 -8.76 9.71 -12.86
N ALA A 51 -8.79 8.73 -11.95
CA ALA A 51 -7.84 8.57 -10.87
C ALA A 51 -6.41 8.34 -11.42
N GLN A 52 -6.29 7.53 -12.47
CA GLN A 52 -5.01 7.27 -13.14
C GLN A 52 -4.42 8.57 -13.72
N ARG A 53 -5.19 9.31 -14.53
CA ARG A 53 -4.74 10.60 -15.09
C ARG A 53 -4.48 11.66 -14.02
N SER A 54 -5.20 11.62 -12.91
CA SER A 54 -4.97 12.54 -11.78
C SER A 54 -3.62 12.23 -11.12
N THR A 55 -3.29 10.94 -10.95
CA THR A 55 -2.02 10.43 -10.43
C THR A 55 -0.85 10.82 -11.33
N GLU A 56 -0.96 10.58 -12.63
CA GLU A 56 0.06 10.95 -13.63
C GLU A 56 0.35 12.45 -13.64
N ASN A 57 -0.67 13.27 -13.37
CA ASN A 57 -0.55 14.73 -13.31
C ASN A 57 -0.16 15.25 -11.91
N GLY A 58 0.12 14.37 -10.94
CA GLY A 58 0.48 14.76 -9.57
C GLY A 58 -0.61 15.50 -8.80
N ARG A 59 -1.89 15.35 -9.18
CA ARG A 59 -3.03 16.03 -8.54
C ARG A 59 -3.51 15.24 -7.31
N THR A 60 -2.66 15.18 -6.27
CA THR A 60 -2.86 14.33 -5.08
C THR A 60 -4.25 14.41 -4.46
N GLY A 61 -4.81 15.62 -4.27
CA GLY A 61 -6.14 15.77 -3.68
C GLY A 61 -7.27 15.17 -4.51
N GLU A 62 -7.21 15.32 -5.83
CA GLU A 62 -8.19 14.73 -6.75
C GLU A 62 -8.01 13.21 -6.85
N THR A 63 -6.77 12.72 -6.92
CA THR A 63 -6.46 11.28 -6.86
C THR A 63 -7.09 10.63 -5.62
N LEU A 64 -6.86 11.21 -4.43
CA LEU A 64 -7.42 10.70 -3.19
C LEU A 64 -8.95 10.68 -3.20
N SER A 65 -9.57 11.75 -3.69
CA SER A 65 -11.04 11.83 -3.78
C SER A 65 -11.62 10.77 -4.72
N LEU A 66 -10.98 10.54 -5.87
CA LEU A 66 -11.44 9.55 -6.84
C LEU A 66 -11.25 8.11 -6.33
N LEU A 67 -10.10 7.83 -5.70
CA LEU A 67 -9.81 6.51 -5.11
C LEU A 67 -10.71 6.23 -3.90
N GLU A 68 -11.01 7.22 -3.06
CA GLU A 68 -11.97 7.08 -1.96
C GLU A 68 -13.37 6.73 -2.48
N ARG A 69 -13.82 7.36 -3.57
CA ARG A 69 -15.11 7.03 -4.19
C ARG A 69 -15.14 5.62 -4.75
N LEU A 70 -14.05 5.15 -5.35
CA LEU A 70 -13.92 3.77 -5.82
C LEU A 70 -13.94 2.79 -4.65
N TYR A 71 -13.15 3.05 -3.61
CA TYR A 71 -13.07 2.21 -2.41
C TYR A 71 -14.42 2.11 -1.69
N ASN A 72 -15.16 3.21 -1.55
CA ASN A 72 -16.49 3.19 -0.92
C ASN A 72 -17.54 2.40 -1.71
N ARG A 73 -17.28 2.11 -3.00
CA ARG A 73 -18.17 1.31 -3.85
C ARG A 73 -17.87 -0.17 -3.74
N ASP A 74 -16.60 -0.53 -3.63
CA ASP A 74 -16.16 -1.90 -3.34
C ASP A 74 -14.93 -1.91 -2.41
N PRO A 75 -15.15 -1.94 -1.08
CA PRO A 75 -14.04 -1.99 -0.11
C PRO A 75 -13.28 -3.31 -0.11
N ALA A 76 -13.84 -4.37 -0.71
CA ALA A 76 -13.23 -5.69 -0.74
C ALA A 76 -12.28 -5.88 -1.92
N ASP A 77 -12.32 -4.99 -2.93
CA ASP A 77 -11.42 -5.03 -4.08
C ASP A 77 -9.97 -4.69 -3.66
N PRO A 78 -9.04 -5.68 -3.72
CA PRO A 78 -7.66 -5.45 -3.32
C PRO A 78 -6.92 -4.44 -4.17
N SER A 79 -7.22 -4.36 -5.47
CA SER A 79 -6.58 -3.42 -6.39
C SER A 79 -6.90 -1.97 -6.02
N ILE A 80 -8.18 -1.70 -5.73
CA ILE A 80 -8.64 -0.37 -5.32
C ILE A 80 -8.08 -0.02 -3.94
N ALA A 81 -8.18 -0.94 -2.98
CA ALA A 81 -7.66 -0.74 -1.62
C ALA A 81 -6.15 -0.43 -1.64
N LEU A 82 -5.35 -1.21 -2.38
CA LEU A 82 -3.91 -1.00 -2.53
C LEU A 82 -3.56 0.37 -3.12
N ARG A 83 -4.24 0.76 -4.20
CA ARG A 83 -4.03 2.07 -4.83
C ARG A 83 -4.40 3.20 -3.88
N TYR A 84 -5.51 3.08 -3.16
CA TYR A 84 -5.96 4.09 -2.21
C TYR A 84 -5.04 4.18 -0.99
N GLY A 85 -4.65 3.05 -0.40
CA GLY A 85 -3.72 2.98 0.73
C GLY A 85 -2.35 3.56 0.38
N SER A 86 -1.77 3.21 -0.78
CA SER A 86 -0.49 3.77 -1.23
C SER A 86 -0.59 5.29 -1.42
N ALA A 87 -1.65 5.76 -2.08
CA ALA A 87 -1.86 7.20 -2.29
C ALA A 87 -2.03 7.95 -0.96
N LEU A 88 -2.72 7.37 0.03
CA LEU A 88 -2.84 7.95 1.37
C LEU A 88 -1.49 8.01 2.09
N ARG A 89 -0.69 6.95 2.03
CA ARG A 89 0.66 6.90 2.64
C ARG A 89 1.57 7.96 2.01
N GLU A 90 1.60 8.04 0.68
CA GLU A 90 2.41 9.02 -0.06
C GLU A 90 1.96 10.47 0.19
N ALA A 91 0.66 10.68 0.42
CA ALA A 91 0.11 11.98 0.77
C ALA A 91 0.32 12.37 2.25
N GLY A 92 0.98 11.53 3.05
CA GLY A 92 1.27 11.82 4.46
C GLY A 92 0.15 11.46 5.44
N TYR A 93 -0.77 10.56 5.04
CA TYR A 93 -1.85 10.05 5.89
C TYR A 93 -1.69 8.55 6.21
N PRO A 94 -0.55 8.10 6.77
CA PRO A 94 -0.28 6.67 6.94
C PRO A 94 -1.26 5.97 7.90
N THR A 95 -1.81 6.67 8.90
CA THR A 95 -2.85 6.10 9.77
C THR A 95 -4.14 5.79 9.02
N ARG A 96 -4.55 6.66 8.07
CA ARG A 96 -5.70 6.37 7.20
C ARG A 96 -5.40 5.24 6.23
N ALA A 97 -4.18 5.20 5.70
CA ALA A 97 -3.74 4.12 4.83
C ALA A 97 -3.80 2.76 5.55
N ALA A 98 -3.38 2.70 6.81
CA ALA A 98 -3.43 1.49 7.63
C ALA A 98 -4.85 0.92 7.72
N LEU A 99 -5.86 1.76 7.98
CA LEU A 99 -7.26 1.32 8.08
C LEU A 99 -7.79 0.66 6.80
N VAL A 100 -7.28 1.07 5.63
CA VAL A 100 -7.69 0.55 4.33
C VAL A 100 -6.99 -0.79 4.04
N ILE A 101 -5.70 -0.88 4.35
CA ILE A 101 -4.86 -2.03 3.95
C ILE A 101 -4.85 -3.16 4.98
N GLU A 102 -4.98 -2.84 6.27
CA GLU A 102 -4.86 -3.81 7.37
C GLU A 102 -5.77 -5.04 7.21
N PRO A 103 -7.08 -4.89 6.89
CA PRO A 103 -7.95 -6.05 6.76
C PRO A 103 -7.49 -7.03 5.67
N LEU A 104 -6.94 -6.50 4.57
CA LEU A 104 -6.44 -7.30 3.45
C LEU A 104 -5.09 -7.95 3.77
N ALA A 105 -4.21 -7.22 4.47
CA ALA A 105 -2.91 -7.75 4.86
C ALA A 105 -3.04 -8.89 5.90
N ARG A 106 -4.00 -8.77 6.82
CA ARG A 106 -4.27 -9.75 7.89
C ARG A 106 -5.12 -10.94 7.45
N ASP A 107 -5.71 -10.92 6.27
CA ASP A 107 -6.47 -12.08 5.77
C ASP A 107 -5.51 -13.22 5.43
N GLU A 108 -5.39 -14.19 6.34
CA GLU A 108 -4.54 -15.38 6.17
C GLU A 108 -5.00 -16.29 5.02
N LYS A 109 -6.27 -16.20 4.60
CA LYS A 109 -6.79 -17.00 3.49
C LYS A 109 -6.41 -16.43 2.14
N ALA A 110 -6.11 -15.14 2.09
CA ALA A 110 -5.69 -14.46 0.89
C ALA A 110 -4.16 -14.32 0.90
N GLU A 111 -3.49 -14.97 -0.05
CA GLU A 111 -2.06 -14.78 -0.30
C GLU A 111 -1.79 -13.42 -0.98
N ASN A 112 -2.18 -12.33 -0.31
CA ASN A 112 -2.09 -10.98 -0.83
C ASN A 112 -0.75 -10.33 -0.47
N THR A 113 0.31 -10.78 -1.12
CA THR A 113 1.69 -10.29 -0.89
C THR A 113 1.78 -8.78 -1.05
N ALA A 114 1.07 -8.20 -2.03
CA ALA A 114 1.02 -6.77 -2.24
C ALA A 114 0.43 -6.01 -1.04
N ALA A 115 -0.66 -6.51 -0.44
CA ALA A 115 -1.25 -5.90 0.76
C ALA A 115 -0.32 -6.03 1.97
N LYS A 116 0.35 -7.17 2.15
CA LYS A 116 1.33 -7.36 3.21
C LYS A 116 2.52 -6.40 3.06
N MET A 117 3.07 -6.24 1.85
CA MET A 117 4.13 -5.26 1.57
C MET A 117 3.66 -3.82 1.81
N GLU A 118 2.45 -3.46 1.38
CA GLU A 118 1.94 -2.11 1.60
C GLU A 118 1.70 -1.83 3.08
N TYR A 119 1.17 -2.80 3.83
CA TYR A 119 0.99 -2.67 5.27
C TYR A 119 2.34 -2.54 6.01
N ALA A 120 3.35 -3.32 5.62
CA ALA A 120 4.70 -3.17 6.15
C ALA A 120 5.28 -1.77 5.86
N ALA A 121 5.08 -1.25 4.64
CA ALA A 121 5.50 0.11 4.28
C ALA A 121 4.79 1.19 5.11
N ILE A 122 3.50 1.01 5.38
CA ILE A 122 2.71 1.91 6.24
C ILE A 122 3.22 1.83 7.69
N ALA A 123 3.41 0.62 8.22
CA ALA A 123 3.89 0.39 9.58
C ALA A 123 5.26 1.04 9.79
N ALA A 124 6.21 0.85 8.85
CA ALA A 124 7.51 1.51 8.85
C ALA A 124 7.39 3.05 8.84
N ALA A 125 6.48 3.61 8.05
CA ALA A 125 6.24 5.05 7.99
C ALA A 125 5.65 5.61 9.31
N THR A 126 4.96 4.79 10.10
CA THR A 126 4.45 5.14 11.43
C THR A 126 5.39 4.82 12.58
N GLY A 127 6.55 4.20 12.29
CA GLY A 127 7.51 3.77 13.31
C GLY A 127 7.15 2.45 14.01
N ASP A 128 6.12 1.75 13.58
CA ASP A 128 5.79 0.40 14.06
C ASP A 128 6.64 -0.63 13.31
N TYR A 129 7.92 -0.72 13.72
CA TYR A 129 8.90 -1.56 13.06
C TYR A 129 8.69 -3.06 13.33
N LEU A 130 8.02 -3.43 14.44
CA LEU A 130 7.67 -4.82 14.74
C LEU A 130 6.62 -5.33 13.75
N THR A 131 5.54 -4.57 13.54
CA THR A 131 4.54 -4.90 12.52
C THR A 131 5.17 -4.88 11.12
N SER A 132 6.02 -3.89 10.83
CA SER A 132 6.72 -3.85 9.54
C SER A 132 7.55 -5.10 9.28
N GLU A 133 8.32 -5.56 10.27
CA GLU A 133 9.13 -6.77 10.14
C GLU A 133 8.27 -8.01 9.90
N ASP A 134 7.21 -8.22 10.70
CA ASP A 134 6.33 -9.39 10.58
C ASP A 134 5.75 -9.50 9.16
N PHE A 135 5.12 -8.43 8.67
CA PHE A 135 4.51 -8.44 7.35
C PHE A 135 5.53 -8.47 6.20
N ALA A 136 6.70 -7.85 6.37
CA ALA A 136 7.77 -7.95 5.38
C ALA A 136 8.34 -9.37 5.30
N ARG A 137 8.48 -10.09 6.43
CA ARG A 137 8.89 -11.51 6.44
C ARG A 137 7.87 -12.41 5.75
N GLN A 138 6.58 -12.21 6.03
CA GLN A 138 5.51 -12.94 5.33
C GLN A 138 5.56 -12.67 3.82
N ALA A 139 5.76 -11.41 3.40
CA ALA A 139 5.91 -11.07 2.00
C ALA A 139 7.12 -11.73 1.34
N VAL A 140 8.27 -11.81 2.02
CA VAL A 140 9.46 -12.54 1.54
C VAL A 140 9.20 -14.04 1.38
N VAL A 141 8.40 -14.64 2.26
CA VAL A 141 8.04 -16.07 2.15
C VAL A 141 7.14 -16.32 0.94
N LEU A 142 6.18 -15.43 0.68
CA LEU A 142 5.25 -15.56 -0.44
C LEU A 142 5.90 -15.22 -1.79
N GLU A 143 6.77 -14.20 -1.82
CA GLU A 143 7.50 -13.76 -3.01
C GLU A 143 9.01 -13.62 -2.71
N PRO A 144 9.77 -14.73 -2.74
CA PRO A 144 11.20 -14.74 -2.41
C PRO A 144 12.09 -13.94 -3.36
N GLU A 145 11.58 -13.54 -4.52
CA GLU A 145 12.27 -12.74 -5.53
C GLU A 145 11.85 -11.26 -5.50
N SER A 146 11.07 -10.83 -4.49
CA SER A 146 10.65 -9.44 -4.33
C SER A 146 11.72 -8.58 -3.66
N GLY A 147 12.47 -7.81 -4.46
CA GLY A 147 13.42 -6.82 -3.93
C GLY A 147 12.76 -5.79 -3.00
N ARG A 148 11.49 -5.42 -3.27
CA ARG A 148 10.70 -4.53 -2.41
C ARG A 148 10.44 -5.12 -1.02
N ALA A 149 10.11 -6.41 -0.93
CA ALA A 149 9.87 -7.08 0.34
C ALA A 149 11.13 -7.10 1.22
N TYR A 150 12.29 -7.41 0.62
CA TYR A 150 13.57 -7.36 1.35
C TYR A 150 13.97 -5.93 1.75
N HIS A 151 13.68 -4.91 0.94
CA HIS A 151 13.96 -3.52 1.32
C HIS A 151 13.15 -3.09 2.55
N LEU A 152 11.87 -3.46 2.62
CA LEU A 152 11.02 -3.22 3.78
C LEU A 152 11.50 -3.97 5.02
N LEU A 153 11.91 -5.24 4.85
CA LEU A 153 12.51 -6.03 5.93
C LEU A 153 13.80 -5.37 6.45
N GLY A 154 14.66 -4.88 5.55
CA GLY A 154 15.87 -4.16 5.91
C GLY A 154 15.59 -2.89 6.71
N ILE A 155 14.60 -2.09 6.28
CA ILE A 155 14.17 -0.88 7.02
C ILE A 155 13.71 -1.25 8.44
N ALA A 156 12.86 -2.27 8.57
CA ALA A 156 12.32 -2.69 9.86
C ALA A 156 13.42 -3.21 10.81
N LEU A 157 14.35 -4.01 10.30
CA LEU A 157 15.46 -4.55 11.07
C LEU A 157 16.45 -3.46 11.50
N ASP A 158 16.77 -2.52 10.61
CA ASP A 158 17.74 -1.46 10.88
C ASP A 158 17.24 -0.53 11.99
N ALA A 159 15.96 -0.15 11.92
CA ALA A 159 15.31 0.68 12.92
C ALA A 159 15.21 0.02 14.31
N GLN A 160 15.24 -1.31 14.35
CA GLN A 160 15.28 -2.10 15.59
C GLN A 160 16.70 -2.35 16.10
N GLY A 161 17.74 -1.87 15.41
CA GLY A 161 19.14 -2.07 15.78
C GLY A 161 19.74 -3.41 15.32
N HIS A 162 19.00 -4.19 14.54
CA HIS A 162 19.46 -5.45 13.95
C HIS A 162 20.30 -5.20 12.67
N HIS A 163 21.29 -4.31 12.77
CA HIS A 163 21.99 -3.74 11.61
C HIS A 163 22.61 -4.78 10.67
N LYS A 164 23.21 -5.87 11.20
CA LYS A 164 23.80 -6.93 10.37
C LYS A 164 22.76 -7.69 9.55
N GLN A 165 21.58 -7.95 10.13
CA GLN A 165 20.50 -8.62 9.42
C GLN A 165 19.85 -7.68 8.39
N ALA A 166 19.74 -6.40 8.73
CA ALA A 166 19.29 -5.37 7.80
C ALA A 166 20.22 -5.24 6.59
N GLU A 167 21.54 -5.30 6.78
CA GLU A 167 22.50 -5.30 5.67
C GLU A 167 22.27 -6.45 4.70
N VAL A 168 22.09 -7.68 5.21
CA VAL A 168 21.78 -8.86 4.39
C VAL A 168 20.49 -8.64 3.59
N ALA A 169 19.45 -8.12 4.24
CA ALA A 169 18.19 -7.82 3.58
C ALA A 169 18.35 -6.73 2.51
N PHE A 170 19.07 -5.64 2.78
CA PHE A 170 19.30 -4.58 1.79
C PHE A 170 20.14 -5.04 0.60
N ARG A 171 21.16 -5.86 0.81
CA ARG A 171 21.95 -6.43 -0.29
C ARG A 171 21.10 -7.36 -1.15
N LYS A 172 20.30 -8.23 -0.53
CA LYS A 172 19.34 -9.08 -1.27
C LYS A 172 18.28 -8.26 -2.00
N ALA A 173 17.82 -7.16 -1.40
CA ALA A 173 16.90 -6.22 -2.05
C ALA A 173 17.53 -5.60 -3.30
N LEU A 174 18.80 -5.20 -3.23
CA LEU A 174 19.54 -4.62 -4.34
C LEU A 174 19.76 -5.61 -5.48
N ASP A 175 20.07 -6.87 -5.18
CA ASP A 175 20.25 -7.94 -6.16
C ASP A 175 18.97 -8.21 -6.97
N LEU A 176 17.81 -8.04 -6.33
CA LEU A 176 16.47 -8.28 -6.89
C LEU A 176 15.76 -7.00 -7.34
N TRP A 177 16.41 -5.83 -7.24
CA TRP A 177 15.71 -4.56 -7.40
C TRP A 177 15.35 -4.29 -8.86
N GLU A 178 14.07 -4.10 -9.13
CA GLU A 178 13.59 -3.63 -10.42
C GLU A 178 13.48 -2.09 -10.42
N GLY A 179 14.16 -1.43 -11.37
CA GLY A 179 14.12 0.02 -11.53
C GLY A 179 15.26 0.75 -10.83
N ASN A 180 14.99 1.96 -10.32
CA ASN A 180 16.02 2.82 -9.74
C ASN A 180 16.37 2.42 -8.29
N PRO A 181 17.62 1.99 -7.98
CA PRO A 181 17.98 1.48 -6.65
C PRO A 181 18.35 2.57 -5.65
N GLY A 182 18.23 3.87 -5.99
CA GLY A 182 18.75 4.97 -5.17
C GLY A 182 18.26 4.97 -3.72
N THR A 183 17.00 4.61 -3.47
CA THR A 183 16.45 4.51 -2.10
C THR A 183 17.00 3.32 -1.33
N VAL A 184 17.22 2.17 -1.98
CA VAL A 184 17.82 0.99 -1.34
C VAL A 184 19.28 1.26 -1.01
N LEU A 185 20.04 1.82 -1.96
CA LEU A 185 21.43 2.23 -1.76
C LEU A 185 21.56 3.26 -0.65
N ASN A 186 20.66 4.25 -0.58
CA ASN A 186 20.64 5.22 0.52
C ASN A 186 20.51 4.55 1.89
N ASN A 187 19.57 3.61 2.02
CA ASN A 187 19.35 2.92 3.29
C ASN A 187 20.50 1.97 3.64
N LEU A 188 21.07 1.26 2.66
CA LEU A 188 22.28 0.44 2.87
C LEU A 188 23.46 1.31 3.33
N GLY A 189 23.66 2.47 2.72
CA GLY A 189 24.71 3.41 3.12
C GLY A 189 24.55 3.90 4.56
N LEU A 190 23.33 4.27 4.97
CA LEU A 190 23.05 4.63 6.35
C LEU A 190 23.24 3.47 7.32
N ASN A 191 22.80 2.26 6.95
CA ASN A 191 23.00 1.05 7.74
C ASN A 191 24.50 0.76 7.96
N LEU A 192 25.32 0.85 6.91
CA LEU A 192 26.78 0.69 7.01
C LEU A 192 27.41 1.76 7.91
N ALA A 193 26.93 3.00 7.85
CA ALA A 193 27.40 4.06 8.73
C ALA A 193 27.04 3.79 10.20
N SER A 194 25.84 3.30 10.50
CA SER A 194 25.43 2.87 11.85
C SER A 194 26.27 1.70 12.38
N GLN A 195 26.83 0.88 11.50
CA GLN A 195 27.78 -0.17 11.86
C GLN A 195 29.23 0.32 12.00
N GLY A 196 29.51 1.59 11.70
CA GLY A 196 30.85 2.18 11.75
C GLY A 196 31.69 2.02 10.47
N PHE A 197 31.14 1.42 9.42
CA PHE A 197 31.82 1.25 8.13
C PHE A 197 31.68 2.52 7.27
N LEU A 198 32.23 3.64 7.74
CA LEU A 198 32.02 4.96 7.14
C LEU A 198 32.54 5.07 5.69
N ASP A 199 33.69 4.45 5.39
CA ASP A 199 34.27 4.46 4.04
C ASP A 199 33.34 3.78 3.02
N GLU A 200 32.87 2.57 3.35
CA GLU A 200 31.94 1.81 2.51
C GLU A 200 30.58 2.51 2.41
N ALA A 201 30.09 3.09 3.51
CA ALA A 201 28.87 3.86 3.53
C ALA A 201 28.92 5.03 2.53
N LEU A 202 30.03 5.78 2.48
CA LEU A 202 30.20 6.87 1.52
C LEU A 202 30.23 6.38 0.08
N ASP A 203 30.91 5.26 -0.20
CA ASP A 203 30.93 4.68 -1.54
C ASP A 203 29.53 4.24 -2.00
N VAL A 204 28.76 3.62 -1.10
CA VAL A 204 27.37 3.23 -1.38
C VAL A 204 26.47 4.45 -1.56
N LEU A 205 26.61 5.49 -0.72
CA LEU A 205 25.83 6.72 -0.84
C LEU A 205 26.16 7.51 -2.12
N ARG A 206 27.40 7.49 -2.59
CA ARG A 206 27.78 8.06 -3.90
C ARG A 206 27.09 7.31 -5.05
N LYS A 207 26.99 5.98 -4.98
CA LYS A 207 26.19 5.19 -5.94
C LYS A 207 24.70 5.56 -5.85
N ALA A 208 24.18 5.77 -4.64
CA ALA A 208 22.80 6.22 -4.44
C ALA A 208 22.55 7.58 -5.12
N GLN A 209 23.48 8.53 -4.96
CA GLN A 209 23.42 9.85 -5.60
C GLN A 209 23.52 9.75 -7.13
N ALA A 210 24.40 8.89 -7.66
CA ALA A 210 24.48 8.66 -9.10
C ALA A 210 23.19 8.07 -9.67
N ALA A 211 22.54 7.15 -8.94
CA ALA A 211 21.26 6.58 -9.34
C ALA A 211 20.12 7.60 -9.28
N ALA A 212 20.10 8.48 -8.27
CA ALA A 212 19.03 9.46 -8.06
C ALA A 212 19.58 10.86 -7.73
N PRO A 213 20.13 11.59 -8.73
CA PRO A 213 20.93 12.81 -8.51
C PRO A 213 20.16 13.98 -7.90
N ASN A 214 18.83 13.99 -8.02
CA ASN A 214 17.98 15.09 -7.57
C ASN A 214 17.35 14.85 -6.18
N ARG A 215 17.80 13.83 -5.44
CA ARG A 215 17.25 13.50 -4.11
C ARG A 215 18.06 14.22 -3.02
N THR A 216 17.49 15.29 -2.49
CA THR A 216 18.08 16.09 -1.40
C THR A 216 18.34 15.28 -0.13
N GLU A 217 17.55 14.23 0.12
CA GLU A 217 17.77 13.31 1.24
C GLU A 217 19.13 12.59 1.15
N ILE A 218 19.49 12.11 -0.04
CA ILE A 218 20.76 11.39 -0.27
C ILE A 218 21.95 12.34 -0.09
N GLU A 219 21.84 13.56 -0.64
CA GLU A 219 22.85 14.61 -0.45
C GLU A 219 23.05 14.97 1.03
N ARG A 220 21.95 15.09 1.79
CA ARG A 220 22.00 15.31 3.24
C ARG A 220 22.71 14.16 3.95
N ASN A 221 22.38 12.92 3.62
CA ASN A 221 22.98 11.74 4.25
C ASN A 221 24.48 11.63 3.92
N LEU A 222 24.89 11.91 2.68
CA LEU A 222 26.30 12.02 2.29
C LEU A 222 27.06 13.03 3.16
N ARG A 223 26.51 14.23 3.37
CA ARG A 223 27.14 15.26 4.20
C ARG A 223 27.27 14.82 5.65
N ILE A 224 26.24 14.20 6.21
CA ILE A 224 26.26 13.70 7.60
C ILE A 224 27.34 12.63 7.75
N VAL A 225 27.35 11.61 6.90
CA VAL A 225 28.34 10.52 6.98
C VAL A 225 29.76 11.04 6.72
N SER A 226 29.94 11.97 5.79
CA SER A 226 31.26 12.59 5.53
C SER A 226 31.77 13.35 6.76
N ALA A 227 30.88 14.05 7.49
CA ALA A 227 31.24 14.76 8.71
C ALA A 227 31.61 13.80 9.86
N LEU A 228 31.01 12.60 9.92
CA LEU A 228 31.40 11.57 10.89
C LEU A 228 32.78 10.97 10.61
N GLN A 229 33.22 10.96 9.34
CA GLN A 229 34.52 10.43 8.94
C GLN A 229 35.65 11.46 9.12
N ALA A 230 35.33 12.77 9.06
CA ALA A 230 36.32 13.82 9.19
C ALA A 230 37.00 13.74 10.58
N PRO A 231 38.33 13.88 10.66
CA PRO A 231 39.01 14.09 11.93
C PRO A 231 38.34 15.26 12.63
N MET A 232 37.94 15.07 13.90
CA MET A 232 37.45 16.19 14.70
C MET A 232 38.55 17.26 14.67
N PRO A 233 38.26 18.49 14.22
CA PRO A 233 39.29 19.50 14.08
C PRO A 233 40.01 19.65 15.43
N GLU A 234 41.34 19.51 15.43
CA GLU A 234 42.14 19.79 16.62
C GLU A 234 42.00 21.28 16.94
N GLY A 235 41.34 21.59 18.06
CA GLY A 235 41.12 22.95 18.52
C GLY A 235 40.39 22.99 19.85
N ASP A 236 40.67 24.01 20.65
CA ASP A 236 40.06 24.31 21.96
C ASP A 236 38.53 24.42 21.82
N TRP A 237 37.82 23.30 21.97
CA TRP A 237 36.37 23.30 22.12
C TRP A 237 36.06 23.79 23.52
N ALA A 238 35.68 25.07 23.65
CA ALA A 238 34.85 25.45 24.78
C ALA A 238 33.60 24.56 24.72
N GLN A 239 33.37 23.78 25.79
CA GLN A 239 32.11 23.05 25.96
C GLN A 239 30.97 24.01 25.61
N PRO A 240 30.08 23.69 24.65
CA PRO A 240 28.96 24.56 24.36
C PRO A 240 28.23 24.80 25.68
N PRO A 241 27.87 26.06 26.01
CA PRO A 241 27.27 26.36 27.30
C PRO A 241 26.09 25.43 27.52
N ILE A 242 26.11 24.68 28.62
CA ILE A 242 25.00 23.80 29.00
C ILE A 242 23.75 24.69 28.99
N PRO A 243 22.77 24.41 28.12
CA PRO A 243 21.59 25.24 28.02
C PRO A 243 20.96 25.30 29.41
N ALA A 244 20.70 26.52 29.89
CA ALA A 244 20.11 26.73 31.20
C ALA A 244 18.86 25.86 31.32
N ARG A 245 18.76 25.12 32.44
CA ARG A 245 17.59 24.32 32.76
C ARG A 245 16.36 25.21 32.59
N LYS A 246 15.42 24.79 31.73
CA LYS A 246 14.15 25.51 31.57
C LYS A 246 13.54 25.73 32.96
N PRO A 247 13.05 26.94 33.29
CA PRO A 247 12.40 27.18 34.56
C PRO A 247 11.29 26.15 34.73
N ASP A 248 11.21 25.52 35.91
CA ASP A 248 10.13 24.60 36.21
C ASP A 248 8.80 25.36 36.03
N ALA A 249 7.84 24.76 35.34
CA ALA A 249 6.54 25.38 35.12
C ALA A 249 5.92 25.74 36.48
N PRO A 250 5.25 26.90 36.62
CA PRO A 250 4.65 27.28 37.88
C PRO A 250 3.67 26.18 38.31
N VAL A 251 3.92 25.61 39.49
CA VAL A 251 3.01 24.68 40.13
C VAL A 251 1.71 25.45 40.35
N GLN A 252 0.66 25.09 39.62
CA GLN A 252 -0.68 25.59 39.91
C GLN A 252 -1.06 25.04 41.28
N THR A 253 -0.97 25.89 42.29
CA THR A 253 -1.61 25.65 43.57
C THR A 253 -3.08 26.01 43.39
N GLY A 254 -3.94 24.99 43.54
CA GLY A 254 -5.40 25.14 43.45
C GLY A 254 -5.99 25.92 44.60
#